data_AF-A0A9E3WYL4-F1
#
_entry.id   AF-A0A9E3WYL4-F1
#
_cell.length_a   1.000
_cell.length_b   1.000
_cell.length_c   1.000
_cell.angle_alpha   90.00
_cell.angle_beta   90.00
_cell.angle_gamma   90.00
#
_symmetry.space_group_name_H-M   'P 1'
#
loop_
_entity.id
_entity.type
_entity.pdbx_description
1 polymer ?
#
loop_
_entity_poly.entity_id
_entity_poly.type
_entity_poly.pdbx_seq_one_letter_code
_entity_poly.pdbx_strand_id
1 'polypeptide(L)' 'MTDTLSSIEGLFIDIEGVLLLGSEVIPGAHEVLQTLRARGIPHRFVTNTTIYSRLTLLERLRALGF' A
#
# COMPACT_ATOMS: atom_id res chain seq x y z
N MET A 1 0.42 22.48 -9.11
CA MET A 1 -0.28 21.19 -9.26
C MET A 1 0.28 20.27 -8.18
N THR A 2 -0.42 19.82 -7.15
CA THR A 2 -1.83 19.96 -6.74
C THR A 2 -1.83 19.54 -5.28
N ASP A 3 -2.28 20.38 -4.36
CA ASP A 3 -2.30 20.10 -2.92
C ASP A 3 -3.53 19.23 -2.56
N THR A 4 -3.83 18.24 -3.41
CA THR A 4 -5.09 17.48 -3.37
C THR A 4 -5.17 16.56 -2.15
N LEU A 5 -4.04 16.24 -1.53
CA LEU A 5 -3.98 15.40 -0.33
C LEU A 5 -4.21 16.20 0.97
N SER A 6 -4.17 17.53 0.92
CA SER A 6 -4.24 18.39 2.13
C SER A 6 -5.58 18.32 2.85
N SER A 7 -6.66 17.89 2.18
CA SER A 7 -7.97 17.67 2.78
C SER A 7 -8.30 16.21 3.04
N ILE A 8 -7.37 15.28 2.79
CA ILE A 8 -7.60 13.84 2.95
C ILE A 8 -7.08 13.41 4.34
N GLU A 9 -7.99 12.86 5.15
CA GLU A 9 -7.66 12.41 6.51
C GLU A 9 -6.96 11.03 6.56
N GLY A 10 -6.98 10.29 5.45
CA GLY A 10 -6.28 9.03 5.32
C GLY A 10 -6.58 8.29 4.02
N LEU A 11 -5.85 7.20 3.78
CA LEU A 11 -5.92 6.44 2.53
C LEU A 11 -6.25 4.97 2.78
N PHE A 12 -7.20 4.43 2.01
CA PHE A 12 -7.29 3.00 1.77
C PHE A 12 -6.54 2.68 0.48
N ILE A 13 -5.60 1.74 0.58
CA ILE A 13 -4.67 1.41 -0.49
C ILE A 13 -4.93 -0.04 -0.90
N ASP A 14 -5.23 -0.26 -2.18
CA ASP A 14 -5.30 -1.62 -2.73
C ASP A 14 -3.91 -2.22 -2.90
N ILE A 15 -3.83 -3.53 -3.14
CA ILE A 15 -2.58 -4.28 -3.20
C ILE A 15 -2.27 -4.69 -4.64
N GLU A 16 -3.11 -5.53 -5.24
CA GLU A 16 -2.87 -6.04 -6.59
C GLU A 16 -3.17 -4.95 -7.62
N GLY A 17 -2.24 -4.71 -8.54
CA GLY A 17 -2.29 -3.61 -9.51
C GLY A 17 -1.96 -2.22 -8.92
N VAL A 18 -1.66 -2.12 -7.62
CA VAL A 18 -1.31 -0.85 -6.94
C VAL A 18 0.05 -0.91 -6.26
N LEU A 19 0.27 -1.87 -5.37
CA LEU A 19 1.56 -2.14 -4.75
C LEU A 19 2.31 -3.26 -5.46
N LEU A 20 1.58 -4.26 -5.94
CA LEU A 20 2.10 -5.47 -6.55
C LEU A 20 1.56 -5.65 -7.97
N LEU A 21 2.39 -6.17 -8.86
CA LEU A 21 1.96 -6.75 -10.13
C LEU A 21 2.35 -8.23 -10.13
N GLY A 22 1.41 -9.08 -9.69
CA GLY A 22 1.71 -10.49 -9.47
C GLY A 22 2.74 -10.68 -8.36
N SER A 23 3.90 -11.25 -8.66
CA SER A 23 4.98 -11.46 -7.67
C SER A 23 5.96 -10.29 -7.56
N GLU A 24 5.81 -9.25 -8.36
CA GLU A 24 6.73 -8.11 -8.39
C GLU A 24 6.15 -6.88 -7.71
N VAL A 25 7.02 -6.05 -7.16
CA VAL A 25 6.65 -4.76 -6.58
C VAL A 25 6.56 -3.71 -7.68
N ILE A 26 5.48 -2.93 -7.68
CA ILE A 26 5.33 -1.79 -8.60
C ILE A 26 6.37 -0.71 -8.23
N PRO A 27 7.14 -0.17 -9.21
CA PRO A 27 8.12 0.88 -8.95
C PRO A 27 7.50 2.09 -8.25
N GLY A 28 8.13 2.57 -7.17
CA GLY A 28 7.63 3.69 -6.38
C GLY A 28 6.73 3.28 -5.19
N ALA A 29 6.31 2.01 -5.09
CA ALA A 29 5.39 1.59 -4.03
C ALA A 29 5.99 1.74 -2.63
N HIS A 30 7.26 1.35 -2.43
CA HIS A 30 7.94 1.51 -1.14
C HIS A 30 8.13 2.99 -0.80
N GLU A 31 8.56 3.80 -1.77
CA GLU A 31 8.82 5.23 -1.63
C GLU A 31 7.55 6.00 -1.28
N VAL A 32 6.42 5.65 -1.89
CA VAL A 32 5.11 6.25 -1.57
C VAL A 32 4.72 5.91 -0.13
N LEU A 33 4.79 4.64 0.29
CA LEU A 33 4.43 4.25 1.66
C LEU A 33 5.36 4.87 2.70
N GLN A 34 6.66 4.99 2.40
CA GLN A 34 7.61 5.74 3.23
C GLN A 34 7.24 7.22 3.32
N THR A 35 6.86 7.84 2.20
CA THR A 35 6.41 9.23 2.16
C THR A 35 5.14 9.44 2.97
N LEU A 36 4.16 8.55 2.87
CA LEU A 36 2.93 8.60 3.66
C LEU A 36 3.23 8.48 5.16
N ARG A 37 4.11 7.55 5.55
CA ARG A 37 4.58 7.42 6.94
C ARG A 37 5.29 8.69 7.43
N ALA A 38 6.22 9.22 6.64
CA ALA A 38 6.98 10.42 6.99
C ALA A 38 6.09 11.67 7.12
N ARG A 39 5.03 11.77 6.31
CA ARG A 39 4.04 12.85 6.38
C ARG A 39 2.96 12.63 7.45
N GLY A 40 2.98 11.50 8.16
CA GLY A 40 1.97 11.17 9.16
C GLY A 40 0.57 10.93 8.60
N ILE A 41 0.44 10.61 7.31
CA ILE A 41 -0.85 10.36 6.66
C ILE A 41 -1.33 8.95 7.03
N PRO A 42 -2.45 8.80 7.75
CA PRO A 42 -3.00 7.50 8.11
C PRO A 42 -3.34 6.70 6.85
N HIS A 43 -2.98 5.42 6.84
CA HIS A 43 -3.36 4.53 5.75
C HIS A 43 -3.57 3.09 6.23
N ARG A 44 -4.36 2.35 5.45
CA ARG A 44 -4.62 0.93 5.63
C ARG A 44 -4.69 0.24 4.28
N PHE A 45 -4.31 -1.03 4.24
CA PHE A 45 -4.48 -1.86 3.06
C PHE A 45 -5.88 -2.47 3.03
N VAL A 46 -6.56 -2.38 1.90
CA VAL A 46 -7.87 -2.98 1.65
C VAL A 46 -7.83 -3.60 0.28
N THR A 47 -8.10 -4.90 0.20
CA THR A 47 -8.08 -5.65 -1.05
C THR A 47 -9.29 -6.57 -1.11
N ASN A 48 -9.79 -6.81 -2.31
CA ASN A 48 -10.89 -7.74 -2.57
C ASN A 48 -10.41 -9.17 -2.85
N THR A 49 -9.09 -9.45 -2.81
CA THR A 49 -8.60 -10.81 -3.01
C THR A 49 -9.04 -11.72 -1.87
N THR A 50 -9.60 -12.88 -2.22
CA THR A 50 -10.02 -13.95 -1.29
C THR A 50 -9.03 -15.11 -1.26
N ILE A 51 -7.92 -15.00 -2.00
CA ILE A 51 -6.91 -16.05 -2.17
C ILE A 51 -6.07 -16.24 -0.91
N TYR A 52 -5.86 -15.17 -0.14
CA TYR A 52 -4.99 -15.16 1.03
C TYR A 52 -5.77 -14.81 2.29
N SER A 53 -5.46 -15.51 3.38
CA SER A 53 -5.81 -15.01 4.72
C SER A 53 -5.03 -13.72 5.03
N ARG A 54 -5.51 -12.94 5.99
CA ARG A 54 -4.82 -11.72 6.43
C ARG A 54 -3.37 -11.96 6.88
N LEU A 55 -3.10 -13.08 7.56
CA LEU A 55 -1.76 -13.41 8.05
C LEU A 55 -0.82 -13.77 6.89
N THR A 56 -1.26 -14.65 5.99
CA THR A 56 -0.47 -15.06 4.82
C THR A 56 -0.21 -13.91 3.86
N LEU A 57 -1.15 -12.96 3.73
CA LEU A 57 -0.95 -11.75 2.94
C LEU A 57 0.10 -10.83 3.58
N LEU A 58 0.06 -10.67 4.90
CA LEU A 58 1.06 -9.89 5.64
C LEU A 58 2.47 -10.49 5.50
N GLU A 59 2.61 -11.82 5.59
CA GLU A 59 3.89 -12.50 5.38
C GLU A 59 4.42 -12.30 3.96
N ARG A 60 3.55 -12.42 2.94
CA ARG A 60 3.91 -12.15 1.54
C ARG A 60 4.39 -10.71 1.35
N LEU A 61 3.66 -9.73 1.90
CA LEU A 61 4.05 -8.32 1.81
C LEU A 61 5.40 -8.07 2.49
N ARG A 62 5.64 -8.63 3.68
CA ARG A 62 6.93 -8.52 4.38
C ARG A 62 8.08 -9.14 3.59
N ALA A 63 7.87 -10.30 2.96
CA ALA A 63 8.87 -10.93 2.11
C ALA A 63 9.27 -10.06 0.91
N LEU A 64 8.38 -9.18 0.46
CA LEU A 64 8.60 -8.19 -0.60
C LEU A 64 9.09 -6.82 -0.08
N GLY A 65 9.41 -6.72 1.22
CA GLY A 65 9.99 -5.53 1.83
C GLY A 65 8.98 -4.44 2.25
N PHE A 66 7.69 -4.78 2.39
CA PHE A 66 6.66 -3.87 2.90
C PHE A 66 6.49 -3.90 4.43
#